data_AF-A0A2I0L7K5-F1
#
_entry.id   AF-A0A2I0L7K5-F1
#
_cell.length_a   1.000
_cell.length_b   1.000
_cell.length_c   1.000
_cell.angle_alpha   90.00
_cell.angle_beta   90.00
_cell.angle_gamma   90.00
#
_symmetry.space_group_name_H-M   'P 1'
#
loop_
_entity.id
_entity.type
_entity.pdbx_description
1 polymer ?
#
loop_
_entity_poly.entity_id
_entity_poly.type
_entity_poly.pdbx_seq_one_letter_code
_entity_poly.pdbx_strand_id
1 'polypeptide(L)'
;MKSYGDLAVFYYRLQHTELALKYVKRALYLLHLTCGPSHPNTAATYINVAMMEEGLGNVHVALRYLHKALKCNQRLLGPDHIQTAASYHAIAIALSLMEAYPLSVQHERTTLQILRAKLGPDDLRTQDAAAWLEYFESKAFEQQEAARNGTKKPDASIASKGHLR
;
A
#
# COMPACT_ATOMS: atom_id res chain seq x y z
N MET A 1 -12.63 -15.87 19.05
CA MET A 1 -12.05 -14.81 18.20
C MET A 1 -11.86 -15.21 16.75
N LYS A 2 -11.30 -16.41 16.45
CA LYS A 2 -11.16 -16.90 15.06
C LYS A 2 -12.48 -16.80 14.27
N SER A 3 -13.61 -17.17 14.88
CA SER A 3 -14.93 -17.15 14.21
C SER A 3 -15.33 -15.81 13.57
N TYR A 4 -15.05 -14.65 14.17
CA TYR A 4 -15.42 -13.37 13.56
C TYR A 4 -14.46 -12.94 12.44
N GLY A 5 -13.17 -13.27 12.55
CA GLY A 5 -12.22 -13.05 11.46
C GLY A 5 -12.55 -13.91 10.25
N ASP A 6 -12.87 -15.18 10.48
CA ASP A 6 -13.25 -16.13 9.44
C ASP A 6 -14.58 -15.72 8.77
N LEU A 7 -15.59 -15.30 9.55
CA LEU A 7 -16.83 -14.74 9.01
C LEU A 7 -16.60 -13.49 8.16
N ALA A 8 -15.70 -12.60 8.59
CA ALA A 8 -15.36 -11.42 7.82
C ALA A 8 -14.78 -11.79 6.46
N VAL A 9 -13.80 -12.70 6.42
CA VAL A 9 -13.20 -13.17 5.17
C VAL A 9 -14.25 -13.87 4.29
N PHE A 10 -15.12 -14.68 4.88
CA PHE A 10 -16.22 -15.34 4.16
C PHE A 10 -17.16 -14.33 3.48
N TYR A 11 -17.66 -13.33 4.22
CA TYR A 11 -18.55 -12.32 3.65
C TYR A 11 -17.84 -11.41 2.63
N TYR A 12 -16.55 -11.14 2.82
CA TYR A 12 -15.76 -10.40 1.84
C TYR A 12 -15.67 -11.15 0.51
N ARG A 13 -15.45 -12.48 0.56
CA ARG A 13 -15.41 -13.34 -0.63
C ARG A 13 -16.76 -13.43 -1.35
N LEU A 14 -17.87 -13.22 -0.64
CA LEU A 14 -19.21 -13.09 -1.20
C LEU A 14 -19.57 -11.66 -1.65
N GLN A 15 -18.60 -10.73 -1.65
CA GLN A 15 -18.80 -9.31 -2.00
C GLN A 15 -19.75 -8.56 -1.06
N HIS A 16 -20.04 -9.10 0.12
CA HIS A 16 -20.76 -8.41 1.19
C HIS A 16 -19.78 -7.61 2.07
N THR A 17 -19.09 -6.65 1.47
CA THR A 17 -17.94 -5.95 2.07
C THR A 17 -18.29 -5.16 3.34
N GLU A 18 -19.46 -4.51 3.40
CA GLU A 18 -19.90 -3.79 4.61
C GLU A 18 -20.11 -4.74 5.80
N LEU A 19 -20.71 -5.91 5.53
CA LEU A 19 -20.93 -6.93 6.55
C LEU A 19 -19.60 -7.56 7.00
N ALA A 20 -18.68 -7.79 6.06
CA ALA A 20 -17.32 -8.20 6.36
C ALA A 20 -16.60 -7.19 7.29
N LEU A 21 -16.73 -5.89 7.00
CA LEU A 21 -16.17 -4.82 7.83
C LEU A 21 -16.74 -4.82 9.24
N LYS A 22 -18.04 -5.07 9.40
CA LYS A 22 -18.67 -5.19 10.72
C LYS A 22 -18.04 -6.33 11.53
N TYR A 23 -17.85 -7.49 10.92
CA TYR A 23 -17.26 -8.65 11.60
C TYR A 23 -15.77 -8.47 11.89
N VAL A 24 -14.97 -7.94 10.95
CA VAL A 24 -13.54 -7.75 11.18
C VAL A 24 -13.28 -6.68 12.25
N LYS A 25 -14.07 -5.59 12.28
CA LYS A 25 -13.98 -4.56 13.33
C LYS A 25 -14.36 -5.13 14.70
N ARG A 26 -15.34 -6.03 14.76
CA ARG A 26 -15.68 -6.75 15.99
C ARG A 26 -14.56 -7.68 16.44
N ALA A 27 -13.95 -8.43 15.51
CA ALA A 27 -12.80 -9.28 15.80
C ALA A 27 -11.61 -8.46 16.34
N LEU A 28 -11.31 -7.32 15.71
CA LEU A 28 -10.24 -6.41 16.11
C LEU A 28 -10.47 -5.85 17.53
N TYR A 29 -11.70 -5.42 17.83
CA TYR A 29 -12.07 -4.95 19.16
C TYR A 29 -11.82 -6.02 20.24
N LEU A 30 -12.24 -7.26 20.00
CA LEU A 30 -12.03 -8.36 20.94
C LEU A 30 -10.55 -8.71 21.10
N LEU A 31 -9.78 -8.69 20.01
CA LEU A 31 -8.33 -8.91 20.04
C LEU A 31 -7.61 -7.85 20.88
N HIS A 32 -8.00 -6.58 20.76
CA HIS A 32 -7.47 -5.52 21.60
C HIS A 32 -7.74 -5.75 23.09
N LEU A 33 -8.95 -6.20 23.45
CA LEU A 33 -9.30 -6.44 24.85
C LEU A 33 -8.58 -7.64 25.46
N THR A 34 -8.34 -8.68 24.67
CA THR A 34 -7.87 -9.98 25.17
C THR A 34 -6.37 -10.19 25.00
N CYS A 35 -5.80 -9.73 23.90
CA CYS A 35 -4.39 -9.91 23.54
C CYS A 35 -3.60 -8.60 23.51
N GLY A 36 -4.30 -7.46 23.50
CA GLY A 36 -3.69 -6.15 23.36
C GLY A 36 -3.38 -5.75 21.90
N PRO A 37 -2.90 -4.51 21.71
CA PRO A 37 -2.63 -3.93 20.39
C PRO A 37 -1.36 -4.48 19.71
N SER A 38 -0.51 -5.19 20.45
CA SER A 38 0.75 -5.76 19.96
C SER A 38 0.70 -7.28 20.04
N HIS A 39 -0.13 -7.87 19.19
CA HIS A 39 -0.29 -9.31 19.05
C HIS A 39 -0.34 -9.69 17.56
N PRO A 40 0.24 -10.83 17.12
CA PRO A 40 0.26 -11.22 15.70
C PRO A 40 -1.12 -11.24 15.05
N ASN A 41 -2.13 -11.79 15.74
CA ASN A 41 -3.51 -11.81 15.24
C ASN A 41 -4.08 -10.38 15.07
N THR A 42 -3.68 -9.42 15.90
CA THR A 42 -4.09 -8.01 15.77
C THR A 42 -3.48 -7.39 14.52
N ALA A 43 -2.19 -7.66 14.24
CA ALA A 43 -1.52 -7.21 13.02
C ALA A 43 -2.21 -7.76 11.74
N ALA A 44 -2.48 -9.07 11.71
CA ALA A 44 -3.21 -9.69 10.60
C ALA A 44 -4.61 -9.11 10.43
N THR A 45 -5.32 -8.85 11.54
CA THR A 45 -6.66 -8.27 11.49
C THR A 45 -6.64 -6.83 10.95
N TYR A 46 -5.61 -6.03 11.27
CA TYR A 46 -5.45 -4.71 10.66
C TYR A 46 -5.31 -4.76 9.13
N ILE A 47 -4.56 -5.73 8.60
CA ILE A 47 -4.44 -5.94 7.15
C ILE A 47 -5.80 -6.29 6.54
N ASN A 48 -6.55 -7.18 7.20
CA ASN A 48 -7.90 -7.54 6.73
C ASN A 48 -8.86 -6.33 6.72
N VAL A 49 -8.82 -5.46 7.75
CA VAL A 49 -9.60 -4.22 7.72
C VAL A 49 -9.18 -3.35 6.55
N ALA A 50 -7.88 -3.20 6.30
CA ALA A 50 -7.38 -2.38 5.22
C ALA A 50 -7.86 -2.87 3.84
N MET A 51 -7.74 -4.17 3.56
CA MET A 51 -8.23 -4.76 2.30
C MET A 51 -9.73 -4.54 2.07
N MET A 52 -10.53 -4.65 3.14
CA MET A 52 -11.98 -4.46 3.04
C MET A 52 -12.35 -2.99 2.85
N GLU A 53 -11.66 -2.06 3.51
CA GLU A 53 -11.84 -0.62 3.30
C GLU A 53 -11.40 -0.19 1.89
N GLU A 54 -10.29 -0.74 1.38
CA GLU A 54 -9.86 -0.54 -0.01
C GLU A 54 -10.90 -1.03 -1.01
N GLY A 55 -11.51 -2.20 -0.77
CA GLY A 55 -12.60 -2.72 -1.58
C GLY A 55 -13.87 -1.84 -1.61
N LEU A 56 -14.01 -0.90 -0.68
CA LEU A 56 -15.06 0.14 -0.70
C LEU A 56 -14.55 1.49 -1.27
N GLY A 57 -13.31 1.57 -1.74
CA GLY A 57 -12.68 2.80 -2.20
C GLY A 57 -12.15 3.71 -1.09
N ASN A 58 -12.19 3.27 0.18
CA ASN A 58 -11.73 4.05 1.33
C ASN A 58 -10.21 3.93 1.54
N VAL A 59 -9.42 4.22 0.50
CA VAL A 59 -7.97 3.97 0.47
C VAL A 59 -7.23 4.69 1.61
N HIS A 60 -7.62 5.92 1.96
CA HIS A 60 -7.04 6.63 3.10
C HIS A 60 -7.23 5.90 4.44
N VAL A 61 -8.38 5.24 4.63
CA VAL A 61 -8.67 4.46 5.84
C VAL A 61 -7.85 3.18 5.82
N ALA A 62 -7.76 2.51 4.66
CA ALA A 62 -6.92 1.33 4.46
C ALA A 62 -5.45 1.63 4.82
N LEU A 63 -4.90 2.71 4.29
CA LEU A 63 -3.52 3.15 4.56
C LEU A 63 -3.26 3.34 6.06
N ARG A 64 -4.20 3.92 6.82
CA ARG A 64 -4.07 4.08 8.28
C ARG A 64 -3.99 2.73 9.00
N TYR A 65 -4.75 1.73 8.56
CA TYR A 65 -4.71 0.39 9.14
C TYR A 65 -3.45 -0.37 8.75
N LEU A 66 -2.96 -0.23 7.52
CA LEU A 66 -1.68 -0.80 7.10
C LEU A 66 -0.50 -0.27 7.91
N HIS A 67 -0.48 1.04 8.23
CA HIS A 67 0.54 1.60 9.12
C HIS A 67 0.48 1.03 10.55
N LYS A 68 -0.74 0.74 11.07
CA LYS A 68 -0.88 0.05 12.36
C LYS A 68 -0.37 -1.38 12.29
N ALA A 69 -0.63 -2.10 11.21
CA ALA A 69 -0.09 -3.43 10.97
C ALA A 69 1.44 -3.41 10.90
N LEU A 70 2.02 -2.50 10.12
CA LEU A 70 3.46 -2.31 10.00
C LEU A 70 4.10 -2.05 11.38
N LYS A 71 3.58 -1.11 12.15
CA LYS A 71 4.09 -0.80 13.50
C LYS A 71 4.02 -2.00 14.45
N CYS A 72 2.96 -2.82 14.32
CA CYS A 72 2.82 -4.04 15.10
C CYS A 72 3.87 -5.09 14.68
N ASN A 73 4.03 -5.32 13.37
CA ASN A 73 4.99 -6.29 12.84
C ASN A 73 6.45 -5.89 13.13
N GLN A 74 6.80 -4.60 13.00
CA GLN A 74 8.11 -4.09 13.38
C GLN A 74 8.43 -4.37 14.86
N ARG A 75 7.44 -4.18 15.75
CA ARG A 75 7.62 -4.43 17.19
C ARG A 75 7.74 -5.91 17.52
N LEU A 76 6.93 -6.76 16.89
CA LEU A 76 6.83 -8.18 17.22
C LEU A 76 7.90 -9.04 16.56
N LEU A 77 8.27 -8.70 15.31
CA LEU A 77 9.08 -9.53 14.43
C LEU A 77 10.40 -8.87 14.04
N GLY A 78 10.50 -7.55 14.23
CA GLY A 78 11.64 -6.74 13.80
C GLY A 78 11.43 -6.09 12.42
N PRO A 79 12.26 -5.07 12.09
CA PRO A 79 12.15 -4.33 10.84
C PRO A 79 12.45 -5.19 9.60
N ASP A 80 13.39 -6.14 9.71
CA ASP A 80 13.86 -6.95 8.57
C ASP A 80 13.12 -8.28 8.41
N HIS A 81 11.94 -8.43 9.03
CA HIS A 81 11.16 -9.65 8.92
C HIS A 81 10.30 -9.66 7.65
N ILE A 82 10.11 -10.83 7.05
CA ILE A 82 9.35 -11.00 5.79
C ILE A 82 7.90 -10.48 5.92
N GLN A 83 7.25 -10.68 7.06
CA GLN A 83 5.91 -10.12 7.33
C GLN A 83 5.89 -8.59 7.50
N THR A 84 7.01 -8.02 7.96
CA THR A 84 7.19 -6.57 7.98
C THR A 84 7.33 -6.03 6.55
N ALA A 85 8.09 -6.73 5.69
CA ALA A 85 8.19 -6.44 4.26
C ALA A 85 6.82 -6.50 3.56
N ALA A 86 6.00 -7.52 3.85
CA ALA A 86 4.64 -7.61 3.32
C ALA A 86 3.76 -6.41 3.71
N SER A 87 4.01 -5.80 4.88
CA SER A 87 3.30 -4.58 5.30
C SER A 87 3.78 -3.35 4.51
N TYR A 88 5.08 -3.25 4.21
CA TYR A 88 5.62 -2.21 3.32
C TYR A 88 5.03 -2.32 1.91
N HIS A 89 4.97 -3.53 1.36
CA HIS A 89 4.38 -3.80 0.05
C HIS A 89 2.91 -3.36 -0.02
N ALA A 90 2.09 -3.77 0.95
CA ALA A 90 0.69 -3.36 0.99
C ALA A 90 0.51 -1.83 1.08
N ILE A 91 1.41 -1.14 1.80
CA ILE A 91 1.41 0.34 1.85
C ILE A 91 1.77 0.93 0.48
N ALA A 92 2.76 0.35 -0.22
CA ALA A 92 3.14 0.81 -1.56
C ALA A 92 1.97 0.70 -2.56
N ILE A 93 1.23 -0.41 -2.51
CA ILE A 93 0.01 -0.62 -3.30
C ILE A 93 -1.05 0.44 -2.98
N ALA A 94 -1.40 0.62 -1.70
CA ALA A 94 -2.39 1.61 -1.28
C ALA A 94 -2.00 3.05 -1.70
N LEU A 95 -0.72 3.39 -1.64
CA LEU A 95 -0.21 4.68 -2.10
C LEU A 95 -0.33 4.84 -3.62
N SER A 96 -0.16 3.76 -4.38
CA SER A 96 -0.27 3.80 -5.85
C SER A 96 -1.72 4.03 -6.30
N LEU A 97 -2.70 3.49 -5.56
CA LEU A 97 -4.13 3.80 -5.73
C LEU A 97 -4.48 5.27 -5.45
N MET A 98 -3.63 5.97 -4.69
CA MET A 98 -3.73 7.40 -4.45
C MET A 98 -2.82 8.22 -5.39
N GLU A 99 -2.26 7.59 -6.42
CA GLU A 99 -1.28 8.16 -7.35
C GLU A 99 -0.03 8.76 -6.68
N ALA A 100 0.29 8.34 -5.45
CA ALA A 100 1.46 8.76 -4.71
C ALA A 100 2.69 7.88 -5.04
N TYR A 101 2.98 7.71 -6.33
CA TYR A 101 4.00 6.78 -6.83
C TYR A 101 5.41 6.99 -6.23
N PRO A 102 5.90 8.21 -5.97
CA PRO A 102 7.21 8.40 -5.31
C PRO A 102 7.28 7.73 -3.93
N LEU A 103 6.17 7.76 -3.17
CA LEU A 103 6.08 7.08 -1.88
C LEU A 103 5.94 5.56 -2.07
N SER A 104 5.18 5.11 -3.07
CA SER A 104 5.10 3.68 -3.42
C SER A 104 6.49 3.09 -3.70
N VAL A 105 7.31 3.78 -4.51
CA VAL A 105 8.70 3.39 -4.80
C VAL A 105 9.52 3.26 -3.52
N GLN A 106 9.43 4.22 -2.59
CA GLN A 106 10.16 4.18 -1.33
C GLN A 106 9.80 2.94 -0.48
N HIS A 107 8.50 2.65 -0.35
CA HIS A 107 8.03 1.50 0.41
C HIS A 107 8.39 0.17 -0.27
N GLU A 108 8.24 0.08 -1.60
CA GLU A 108 8.55 -1.15 -2.34
C GLU A 108 10.05 -1.46 -2.39
N ARG A 109 10.92 -0.43 -2.45
CA ARG A 109 12.37 -0.62 -2.27
C ARG A 109 12.70 -1.27 -0.93
N THR A 110 12.00 -0.87 0.12
CA THR A 110 12.17 -1.46 1.46
C THR A 110 11.69 -2.92 1.47
N THR A 111 10.54 -3.22 0.85
CA THR A 111 10.05 -4.59 0.64
C THR A 111 11.12 -5.44 -0.05
N LEU A 112 11.59 -5.01 -1.22
CA LEU A 112 12.54 -5.74 -2.04
C LEU A 112 13.86 -5.98 -1.30
N GLN A 113 14.37 -4.97 -0.59
CA GLN A 113 15.59 -5.09 0.20
C GLN A 113 15.47 -6.20 1.25
N ILE A 114 14.37 -6.23 2.01
CA ILE A 114 14.15 -7.23 3.05
C ILE A 114 13.99 -8.62 2.44
N LEU A 115 13.14 -8.76 1.41
CA LEU A 115 12.89 -10.06 0.78
C LEU A 115 14.18 -10.62 0.16
N ARG A 116 14.94 -9.80 -0.57
CA ARG A 116 16.21 -10.21 -1.16
C ARG A 116 17.22 -10.66 -0.11
N ALA A 117 17.29 -9.98 1.03
CA ALA A 117 18.19 -10.35 2.12
C ALA A 117 17.76 -11.64 2.85
N LYS A 118 16.46 -11.91 2.99
CA LYS A 118 15.94 -13.06 3.74
C LYS A 118 15.71 -14.32 2.91
N LEU A 119 15.42 -14.16 1.62
CA LEU A 119 14.95 -15.22 0.74
C LEU A 119 15.86 -15.42 -0.49
N GLY A 120 16.69 -14.43 -0.81
CA GLY A 120 17.50 -14.43 -2.01
C GLY A 120 16.77 -13.85 -3.23
N PRO A 121 17.52 -13.63 -4.33
CA PRO A 121 16.99 -13.03 -5.56
C PRO A 121 16.07 -13.97 -6.37
N ASP A 122 16.20 -15.28 -6.18
CA ASP A 122 15.45 -16.28 -6.96
C ASP A 122 14.08 -16.65 -6.34
N ASP A 123 13.77 -16.18 -5.12
CA ASP A 123 12.44 -16.36 -4.52
C ASP A 123 11.40 -15.56 -5.28
N LEU A 124 10.27 -16.20 -5.59
CA LEU A 124 9.19 -15.61 -6.36
C LEU A 124 8.70 -14.28 -5.77
N ARG A 125 8.63 -14.15 -4.45
CA ARG A 125 8.18 -12.90 -3.81
C ARG A 125 9.20 -11.77 -3.98
N THR A 126 10.49 -12.12 -4.04
CA THR A 126 11.55 -11.13 -4.32
C THR A 126 11.44 -10.65 -5.77
N GLN A 127 11.16 -11.56 -6.71
CA GLN A 127 10.95 -11.22 -8.12
C GLN A 127 9.69 -10.38 -8.32
N ASP A 128 8.59 -10.75 -7.66
CA ASP A 128 7.34 -9.99 -7.68
C ASP A 128 7.55 -8.57 -7.15
N ALA A 129 8.27 -8.41 -6.02
CA ALA A 129 8.57 -7.10 -5.46
C ALA A 129 9.47 -6.25 -6.40
N ALA A 130 10.37 -6.88 -7.15
CA ALA A 130 11.17 -6.19 -8.16
C ALA A 130 10.30 -5.70 -9.33
N ALA A 131 9.37 -6.52 -9.82
CA ALA A 131 8.44 -6.14 -10.88
C ALA A 131 7.50 -5.01 -10.43
N TRP A 132 7.00 -5.05 -9.19
CA TRP A 132 6.23 -3.95 -8.62
C TRP A 132 7.03 -2.66 -8.50
N LEU A 133 8.30 -2.75 -8.10
CA LEU A 133 9.18 -1.60 -8.03
C LEU A 133 9.38 -0.96 -9.41
N GLU A 134 9.66 -1.75 -10.44
CA GLU A 134 9.77 -1.26 -11.82
C GLU A 134 8.49 -0.57 -12.30
N TYR A 135 7.33 -1.16 -11.99
CA TYR A 135 6.04 -0.56 -12.30
C TYR A 135 5.85 0.80 -11.62
N PHE A 136 6.13 0.91 -10.32
CA PHE A 136 6.00 2.17 -9.59
C PHE A 136 6.99 3.23 -10.06
N GLU A 137 8.22 2.84 -10.41
CA GLU A 137 9.23 3.75 -10.95
C GLU A 137 8.82 4.29 -12.33
N SER A 138 8.30 3.43 -13.19
CA SER A 138 7.74 3.83 -14.50
C SER A 138 6.61 4.86 -14.33
N LYS A 139 5.66 4.58 -13.42
CA LYS A 139 4.54 5.49 -13.14
C LYS A 139 4.97 6.82 -12.53
N ALA A 140 5.95 6.80 -11.63
CA ALA A 140 6.54 8.02 -11.07
C ALA A 140 7.22 8.88 -12.14
N PHE A 141 7.94 8.24 -13.08
CA PHE A 141 8.58 8.92 -14.21
C PHE A 141 7.54 9.55 -15.16
N GLU A 142 6.49 8.82 -15.52
CA GLU A 142 5.37 9.33 -16.32
C GLU A 142 4.74 10.58 -15.68
N GLN A 143 4.47 10.54 -14.37
CA GLN A 143 3.94 11.70 -13.62
C GLN A 143 4.88 12.90 -13.66
N GLN A 144 6.19 12.67 -13.49
CA GLN A 144 7.19 13.74 -13.51
C GLN A 144 7.28 14.41 -14.88
N GLU A 145 7.30 13.62 -15.95
CA GLU A 145 7.34 14.15 -17.33
C GLU A 145 6.03 14.85 -17.69
N ALA A 146 4.86 14.33 -17.27
CA ALA A 146 3.59 15.00 -17.46
C ALA A 146 3.55 16.37 -16.74
N ALA A 147 4.06 16.46 -15.51
CA ALA A 147 4.17 17.71 -14.78
C ALA A 147 5.12 18.70 -15.49
N ARG A 148 6.26 18.22 -15.99
CA ARG A 148 7.24 19.02 -16.73
C ARG A 148 6.68 19.55 -18.04
N ASN A 149 5.98 18.72 -18.80
CA ASN A 149 5.41 19.09 -20.10
C ASN A 149 4.17 19.99 -19.94
N GLY A 150 3.36 19.81 -18.89
CA GLY A 150 2.26 20.70 -18.55
C GLY A 150 2.71 22.11 -18.11
N THR A 151 3.94 22.27 -17.62
CA THR A 151 4.51 23.57 -17.24
C THR A 151 5.20 24.33 -18.38
N LYS A 152 5.56 23.67 -19.48
CA LYS A 152 6.06 24.35 -20.68
C LYS A 152 4.89 24.98 -21.46
N LYS A 153 4.53 26.22 -21.11
CA LYS A 153 3.73 27.06 -22.03
C LYS A 153 4.51 27.25 -23.34
N PRO A 154 3.87 27.22 -24.53
CA PRO A 154 4.54 27.62 -25.75
C PRO A 154 4.88 29.11 -25.65
N ASP A 155 6.16 29.45 -25.76
CA ASP A 155 6.61 30.83 -25.89
C ASP A 155 5.98 31.43 -27.15
N ALA A 156 4.90 32.20 -26.97
CA ALA A 156 4.39 33.12 -27.96
C ALA A 156 5.35 34.32 -28.06
N SER A 157 6.55 34.07 -28.61
CA SER A 157 7.57 35.09 -28.86
C SER A 157 8.19 34.89 -30.24
N ILE A 158 7.39 34.61 -31.27
CA ILE A 158 7.82 34.80 -32.66
C ILE A 158 6.64 35.31 -33.48
N ALA A 159 6.31 36.61 -33.35
CA ALA A 159 5.68 37.40 -34.40
C ALA A 159 5.73 38.91 -34.06
N SER A 160 6.92 39.42 -33.74
CA SER A 160 7.22 40.84 -33.89
C SER A 160 8.42 40.96 -34.81
N LYS A 161 8.13 40.98 -36.12
CA LYS A 161 8.99 41.56 -37.16
C LYS A 161 8.22 41.57 -38.48
N GLY A 162 7.78 42.76 -38.87
CA GLY A 162 7.07 43.02 -40.12
C GLY A 162 6.66 44.49 -40.20
N HIS A 163 7.65 45.38 -40.11
CA HIS A 163 7.52 46.82 -40.34
C HIS A 163 7.22 47.12 -41.82
N LEU A 164 6.44 48.18 -42.04
CA LEU A 164 6.53 49.16 -43.15
C LEU A 164 6.33 48.66 -44.59
N ARG A 165 5.18 48.98 -45.18
CA ARG A 165 5.03 50.05 -46.19
C ARG A 165 3.56 50.33 -46.47
#